data_AF-A0A377DQE7-F1
#
_entry.id   AF-A0A377DQE7-F1
#
_cell.length_a   1.000
_cell.length_b   1.000
_cell.length_c   1.000
_cell.angle_alpha   90.00
_cell.angle_beta   90.00
_cell.angle_gamma   90.00
#
_symmetry.space_group_name_H-M   'P 1'
#
loop_
_entity.id
_entity.type
_entity.pdbx_description
1 polymer ?
#
loop_
_entity_poly.entity_id
_entity_poly.type
_entity_poly.pdbx_seq_one_letter_code
_entity_poly.pdbx_strand_id
1 'polypeptide(L)'
;METYLWLPTIVTNCSNNYGPYHFPEKIDSTSNSYALEGKALPIYGKGDQIRDWLYVEDHARALYTVVTEGKAGETYNIGDTTKIKTSMLC
;
A
#
# COMPACT_ATOMS: atom_id res chain seq x y z
N MET A 1 4.66 23.84 -3.61
CA MET A 1 4.28 23.04 -4.80
C MET A 1 4.64 23.75 -6.12
N GLU A 2 5.56 24.72 -6.14
CA GLU A 2 5.91 25.47 -7.36
C GLU A 2 7.24 25.06 -8.02
N THR A 3 8.06 24.21 -7.39
CA THR A 3 9.44 23.94 -7.84
C THR A 3 9.60 22.81 -8.87
N TYR A 4 8.51 22.15 -9.30
CA TYR A 4 8.56 20.96 -10.18
C TYR A 4 7.94 21.13 -11.57
N LEU A 5 7.52 22.34 -11.96
CA LEU A 5 6.82 22.62 -13.23
C LEU A 5 7.54 22.16 -14.52
N TRP A 6 8.83 21.85 -14.44
CA TRP A 6 9.70 21.50 -15.57
C TRP A 6 10.22 20.06 -15.53
N LEU A 7 10.00 19.33 -14.43
CA LEU A 7 10.49 17.96 -14.28
C LEU A 7 9.40 16.98 -14.67
N PRO A 8 9.71 15.95 -15.49
CA PRO A 8 8.74 14.92 -15.85
C PRO A 8 8.51 14.00 -14.64
N THR A 9 7.64 14.44 -13.73
CA THR A 9 7.28 13.71 -12.51
C THR A 9 5.96 12.97 -12.70
N ILE A 10 5.80 11.86 -11.98
CA ILE A 10 4.55 11.12 -11.86
C ILE A 10 4.36 10.81 -10.38
N VAL A 11 3.14 10.93 -9.88
CA VAL A 11 2.81 10.60 -8.48
C VAL A 11 1.95 9.33 -8.46
N THR A 12 2.28 8.40 -7.57
CA THR A 12 1.45 7.20 -7.34
C THR A 12 1.02 7.14 -5.88
N ASN A 13 -0.28 7.05 -5.63
CA ASN A 13 -0.83 6.77 -4.31
C ASN A 13 -1.21 5.28 -4.23
N CYS A 14 -0.78 4.60 -3.16
CA CYS A 14 -1.04 3.18 -2.99
C CYS A 14 -1.75 2.87 -1.67
N SER A 15 -2.40 1.71 -1.61
CA SER A 15 -2.90 1.13 -0.37
C SER A 15 -1.79 0.45 0.42
N ASN A 16 -2.11 -0.22 1.53
CA ASN A 16 -1.10 -0.85 2.38
C ASN A 16 -0.45 -2.04 1.66
N ASN A 17 0.87 -1.99 1.45
CA ASN A 17 1.58 -3.12 0.88
C ASN A 17 1.79 -4.26 1.89
N TYR A 18 1.67 -5.50 1.42
CA TYR A 18 2.11 -6.70 2.14
C TYR A 18 2.90 -7.64 1.24
N GLY A 19 3.79 -8.45 1.83
CA GLY A 19 4.57 -9.45 1.11
C GLY A 19 5.96 -9.71 1.71
N PRO A 20 6.81 -10.50 1.02
CA PRO A 20 8.17 -10.80 1.45
C PRO A 20 9.03 -9.54 1.65
N TYR A 21 10.06 -9.65 2.49
CA TYR A 21 11.03 -8.58 2.78
C TYR A 21 10.47 -7.35 3.49
N HIS A 22 9.24 -7.43 4.02
CA HIS A 22 8.66 -6.37 4.84
C HIS A 22 9.25 -6.42 6.26
N PHE A 23 9.62 -5.26 6.80
CA PHE A 23 10.26 -5.18 8.13
C PHE A 23 9.26 -5.58 9.24
N PRO A 24 9.67 -6.36 10.25
CA PRO A 24 8.78 -6.98 11.24
C PRO A 24 8.20 -6.03 12.30
N GLU A 25 8.09 -4.74 12.01
CA GLU A 25 7.37 -3.75 12.84
C GLU A 25 5.96 -3.48 12.29
N LYS A 26 5.73 -3.76 11.00
CA LYS A 26 4.47 -3.52 10.31
C LYS A 26 3.42 -4.56 10.69
N ILE A 27 2.15 -4.15 10.78
CA ILE A 27 1.08 -4.96 11.37
C ILE A 27 0.94 -6.36 10.74
N ASP A 28 1.09 -6.49 9.42
CA ASP A 28 1.06 -7.78 8.71
C ASP A 28 2.22 -8.69 9.13
N SER A 29 3.43 -8.14 9.17
CA SER A 29 4.66 -8.87 9.51
C SER A 29 4.74 -9.18 11.01
N THR A 30 4.42 -8.23 11.87
CA THR A 30 4.32 -8.40 13.33
C THR A 30 3.28 -9.44 13.68
N SER A 31 2.10 -9.40 13.06
CA SER A 31 1.03 -10.37 13.35
C SER A 31 1.46 -11.79 12.98
N ASN A 32 2.13 -11.96 11.82
CA ASN A 32 2.64 -13.27 11.41
C ASN A 32 3.68 -13.81 12.40
N SER A 33 4.66 -13.00 12.80
CA SER A 33 5.70 -13.41 13.76
C SER A 33 5.09 -13.77 15.13
N TYR A 34 4.15 -12.96 15.64
CA TYR A 34 3.51 -13.22 16.93
C TYR A 34 2.65 -14.48 16.90
N ALA A 35 1.93 -14.73 15.81
CA ALA A 35 1.14 -15.95 15.64
C ALA A 35 2.02 -17.20 15.61
N LEU A 36 3.16 -17.15 14.89
CA LEU A 36 4.12 -18.24 14.84
C LEU A 36 4.79 -18.51 16.20
N GLU A 37 4.98 -17.47 17.01
CA GLU A 37 5.54 -17.57 18.37
C GLU A 37 4.48 -17.85 19.46
N GLY A 38 3.19 -17.96 19.11
CA GLY A 38 2.10 -18.14 20.05
C GLY A 38 1.88 -16.95 21.00
N LYS A 39 2.36 -15.76 20.62
CA LYS A 39 2.23 -14.51 21.40
C LYS A 39 0.89 -13.84 21.13
N ALA A 40 0.40 -13.11 22.13
CA ALA A 40 -0.81 -12.30 21.98
C ALA A 40 -0.58 -11.15 20.99
N LEU A 41 -1.48 -10.99 20.02
CA LEU A 41 -1.40 -9.94 19.02
C LEU A 41 -1.64 -8.55 19.64
N PRO A 42 -0.72 -7.59 19.47
CA PRO A 42 -0.94 -6.23 19.96
C PRO A 42 -2.01 -5.54 19.09
N ILE A 43 -3.14 -5.17 19.71
CA ILE A 43 -4.21 -4.40 19.06
C ILE A 43 -4.09 -2.94 19.49
N TYR A 44 -3.90 -2.04 18.53
CA TYR A 44 -3.90 -0.60 18.78
C TYR A 44 -5.32 -0.03 18.80
N GLY A 45 -5.63 0.77 19.82
CA GLY A 45 -6.95 1.37 19.97
C GLY A 45 -8.05 0.31 20.11
N LYS A 46 -9.10 0.42 19.29
CA LYS A 46 -10.22 -0.53 19.26
C LYS A 46 -10.04 -1.68 18.26
N GLY A 47 -9.04 -1.62 17.38
CA GLY A 47 -8.83 -2.60 16.33
C GLY A 47 -9.87 -2.59 15.19
N ASP A 48 -10.68 -1.54 15.10
CA ASP A 48 -11.75 -1.35 14.08
C ASP A 48 -11.25 -0.63 12.81
N GLN A 49 -9.94 -0.53 12.64
CA GLN A 49 -9.29 0.16 11.53
C GLN A 49 -9.35 -0.69 10.26
N ILE A 50 -10.00 -0.18 9.22
CA ILE A 50 -10.08 -0.85 7.93
C ILE A 50 -8.97 -0.32 7.03
N ARG A 51 -8.25 -1.23 6.37
CA ARG A 51 -7.19 -0.93 5.42
C ARG A 51 -7.38 -1.78 4.18
N ASP A 52 -7.09 -1.18 3.03
CA ASP A 52 -6.99 -1.90 1.77
C ASP A 52 -5.56 -2.43 1.61
N TRP A 53 -5.40 -3.66 1.14
CA TRP A 53 -4.13 -4.38 1.15
C TRP A 53 -3.74 -4.81 -0.26
N LEU A 54 -2.57 -4.34 -0.70
CA LEU A 54 -2.02 -4.59 -2.02
C LEU A 54 -0.79 -5.49 -1.91
N TYR A 55 -0.74 -6.56 -2.71
CA TYR A 55 0.44 -7.41 -2.73
C TYR A 55 1.63 -6.66 -3.33
N VAL A 56 2.81 -6.78 -2.72
CA VAL A 56 3.99 -5.98 -3.07
C VAL A 56 4.43 -6.16 -4.53
N GLU A 57 4.31 -7.36 -5.09
CA GLU A 57 4.64 -7.60 -6.50
C GLU A 57 3.63 -6.96 -7.45
N ASP A 58 2.36 -6.88 -7.05
CA ASP A 58 1.31 -6.22 -7.85
C ASP A 58 1.54 -4.71 -7.87
N HIS A 59 1.94 -4.13 -6.74
CA HIS A 59 2.36 -2.74 -6.69
C HIS A 59 3.59 -2.52 -7.59
N ALA A 60 4.60 -3.40 -7.55
CA ALA A 60 5.77 -3.28 -8.43
C ALA A 60 5.40 -3.33 -9.93
N ARG A 61 4.49 -4.23 -10.32
CA ARG A 61 3.97 -4.30 -11.71
C ARG A 61 3.21 -3.05 -12.12
N ALA A 62 2.42 -2.49 -11.21
CA ALA A 62 1.71 -1.24 -11.46
C ALA A 62 2.66 -0.04 -11.59
N LEU A 63 3.69 0.06 -10.75
CA LEU A 63 4.73 1.09 -10.87
C LEU A 63 5.47 0.99 -12.20
N TYR A 64 5.78 -0.24 -12.64
CA TYR A 64 6.39 -0.46 -13.96
C TYR A 64 5.50 0.06 -15.08
N THR A 65 4.20 -0.25 -15.04
CA THR A 65 3.23 0.23 -16.04
C THR A 65 3.14 1.76 -16.05
N VAL A 66 3.05 2.37 -14.86
CA VAL A 66 2.94 3.83 -14.73
C VAL A 66 4.21 4.54 -15.21
N VAL A 67 5.40 4.00 -14.97
CA VAL A 67 6.64 4.65 -15.46
C VAL A 67 6.83 4.50 -16.97
N THR A 68 6.32 3.42 -17.58
CA THR A 68 6.46 3.20 -19.04
C THR A 68 5.36 3.86 -19.87
N GLU A 69 4.15 3.98 -19.33
CA GLU A 69 2.95 4.41 -20.08
C GLU A 69 2.26 5.64 -19.46
N GLY A 70 2.63 6.01 -18.24
CA GLY A 70 2.03 7.14 -17.55
C GLY A 70 2.42 8.48 -18.15
N LYS A 71 1.54 9.46 -17.97
CA LYS A 71 1.74 10.81 -18.47
C LYS A 71 2.39 11.68 -17.38
N ALA A 72 3.45 12.39 -17.77
CA ALA A 72 4.13 13.34 -16.89
C ALA A 72 3.15 14.41 -16.36
N GLY A 73 3.27 14.72 -15.07
CA GLY A 73 2.39 15.62 -14.33
C GLY A 73 1.11 14.97 -13.79
N GLU A 74 0.81 13.73 -14.13
CA GLU A 74 -0.39 13.04 -13.64
C GLU A 74 -0.16 12.28 -12.33
N THR A 75 -1.27 11.94 -11.68
CA THR A 75 -1.31 11.13 -10.47
C THR A 75 -2.14 9.87 -10.69
N TYR A 76 -1.64 8.71 -10.27
CA TYR A 76 -2.29 7.41 -10.40
C TYR A 76 -2.55 6.77 -9.03
N ASN A 77 -3.74 6.18 -8.85
CA ASN A 77 -4.04 5.38 -7.67
C ASN A 77 -3.80 3.90 -7.98
N ILE A 78 -3.10 3.19 -7.10
CA ILE A 78 -2.77 1.77 -7.22
C ILE A 78 -3.33 1.05 -5.98
N GLY A 79 -4.30 0.17 -6.19
CA GLY A 79 -4.94 -0.62 -5.13
C GLY A 79 -5.34 -1.99 -5.66
N ASP A 80 -5.87 -2.84 -4.79
CA ASP A 80 -6.23 -4.21 -5.17
C ASP A 80 -7.49 -4.25 -6.05
N THR A 81 -7.49 -5.14 -7.05
CA THR A 81 -8.63 -5.41 -7.95
C THR A 81 -9.64 -6.38 -7.34
N THR A 82 -9.30 -7.05 -6.23
CA THR A 82 -10.20 -7.93 -5.46
C THR A 82 -11.20 -7.10 -4.64
N LYS A 83 -12.22 -6.53 -5.29
CA LYS A 83 -13.27 -5.73 -4.62
C LYS A 83 -13.96 -6.50 -3.47
N ILE A 84 -13.62 -6.17 -2.22
CA ILE A 84 -14.59 -6.20 -1.11
C ILE A 84 -14.89 -4.73 -0.79
N LYS A 85 -16.16 -4.34 -0.95
CA LYS A 85 -16.65 -3.03 -0.52
C LYS A 85 -16.26 -2.81 0.94
N THR A 86 -15.44 -1.80 1.20
CA THR A 86 -15.69 -0.93 2.34
C THR A 86 -15.83 0.47 1.77
N SER A 87 -16.93 1.11 2.12
CA SER A 87 -17.27 2.48 1.77
C SER A 87 -16.05 3.39 1.65
N MET A 88 -15.96 4.05 0.50
CA MET A 88 -15.52 5.43 0.36
C MET A 88 -15.62 6.18 1.69
N LEU A 89 -14.49 6.47 2.30
CA LEU A 89 -14.31 7.51 3.30
C LEU A 89 -12.83 7.84 3.30
N CYS A 90 -12.54 9.11 3.02
CA CYS A 90 -11.31 9.76 3.42
C CYS A 90 -10.97 9.46 4.89
#